data_AF-A0A562I1T6-F1
#
_entry.id   AF-A0A562I1T6-F1
#
_cell.length_a   1.000
_cell.length_b   1.000
_cell.length_c   1.000
_cell.angle_alpha   90.00
_cell.angle_beta   90.00
_cell.angle_gamma   90.00
#
_symmetry.space_group_name_H-M   'P 1'
#
loop_
_entity.id
_entity.type
_entity.pdbx_description
1 polymer ?
#
loop_
_entity_poly.entity_id
_entity_poly.type
_entity_poly.pdbx_seq_one_letter_code
_entity_poly.pdbx_strand_id
1 'polypeptide(L)'
;MKRSVLAALFLTAALPTLALATPEPEVPGKKDDAPSHYHQGEHHGPKGPMFGEGRHHHDPLEKLDLTKEQKRDLHKIKAKEMEEQREITRRYLDKLPEAERQALRKDMHENREQSRKAVHDLLTPEQQKKFDEHEKRMQEKHKEFEEFKQWKAERDGQKQQ
;
A
#
# COMPACT_ATOMS: atom_id res chain seq x y z
N MET A 1 46.94 -28.26 18.56
CA MET A 1 47.71 -28.82 17.43
C MET A 1 47.24 -28.18 16.15
N LYS A 2 48.16 -27.60 15.37
CA LYS A 2 47.92 -26.84 14.15
C LYS A 2 47.91 -27.78 12.94
N ARG A 3 46.97 -27.61 12.01
CA ARG A 3 47.19 -27.82 10.57
C ARG A 3 46.44 -26.76 9.78
N SER A 4 47.23 -25.94 9.10
CA SER A 4 46.86 -24.90 8.15
C SER A 4 47.16 -25.45 6.76
N VAL A 5 46.29 -25.19 5.77
CA VAL A 5 46.65 -25.17 4.35
C VAL A 5 45.87 -24.02 3.68
N LEU A 6 46.63 -23.01 3.27
CA LEU A 6 46.27 -21.99 2.29
C LEU A 6 46.44 -22.56 0.89
N ALA A 7 45.54 -22.22 -0.05
CA ALA A 7 45.90 -21.98 -1.44
C ALA A 7 44.77 -21.19 -2.13
N ALA A 8 45.09 -19.95 -2.50
CA ALA A 8 44.26 -19.05 -3.27
C ALA A 8 44.36 -19.36 -4.76
N LEU A 9 43.28 -19.14 -5.51
CA LEU A 9 43.35 -18.82 -6.94
C LEU A 9 42.37 -17.68 -7.23
N PHE A 10 42.95 -16.52 -7.47
CA PHE A 10 42.29 -15.35 -8.04
C PHE A 10 41.92 -15.64 -9.50
N LEU A 11 40.70 -15.29 -9.90
CA LEU A 11 40.47 -14.80 -11.26
C LEU A 11 39.35 -13.75 -11.24
N THR A 12 39.76 -12.52 -10.94
CA THR A 12 38.96 -11.31 -11.19
C THR A 12 38.81 -11.14 -12.70
N ALA A 13 37.67 -11.54 -13.25
CA ALA A 13 37.31 -11.17 -14.62
C ALA A 13 36.94 -9.68 -14.64
N ALA A 14 37.93 -8.83 -14.95
CA ALA A 14 37.70 -7.45 -15.34
C ALA A 14 37.00 -7.46 -16.71
N LEU A 15 35.72 -7.09 -16.75
CA LEU A 15 35.00 -6.89 -18.00
C LEU A 15 35.50 -5.58 -18.65
N PRO A 16 35.95 -5.60 -19.92
CA PRO A 16 36.39 -4.40 -20.60
C PRO A 16 35.20 -3.49 -20.91
N THR A 17 35.32 -2.25 -20.45
CA THR A 17 34.45 -1.12 -20.76
C THR A 17 34.48 -0.86 -22.27
N LEU A 18 33.49 -1.39 -23.00
CA LEU A 18 33.23 -0.97 -24.37
C LEU A 18 32.60 0.43 -24.35
N ALA A 19 33.39 1.43 -24.73
CA ALA A 19 32.91 2.73 -25.14
C ALA A 19 32.17 2.58 -26.49
N LEU A 20 30.87 2.30 -26.43
CA LEU A 20 29.98 2.56 -27.56
C LEU A 20 29.52 4.02 -27.43
N ALA A 21 30.14 4.87 -28.24
CA ALA A 21 29.62 6.18 -28.59
C ALA A 21 28.29 5.98 -29.33
N THR A 22 27.21 5.80 -28.59
CA THR A 22 25.85 5.96 -29.10
C THR A 22 25.52 7.44 -29.07
N PRO A 23 25.21 8.08 -30.22
CA PRO A 23 24.69 9.44 -30.20
C PRO A 23 23.42 9.47 -29.37
N GLU A 24 23.47 10.36 -28.39
CA GLU A 24 22.36 10.83 -27.56
C GLU A 24 21.13 11.05 -28.44
N PRO A 25 20.02 10.30 -28.27
CA PRO A 25 18.75 10.77 -28.77
C PRO A 25 18.37 11.98 -27.90
N GLU A 26 18.69 13.16 -28.42
CA GLU A 26 18.00 14.40 -28.07
C GLU A 26 16.51 14.07 -28.00
N VAL A 27 15.91 14.19 -26.81
CA VAL A 27 14.46 14.18 -26.68
C VAL A 27 14.03 15.64 -26.86
N PRO A 28 13.58 16.04 -28.06
CA PRO A 28 13.09 17.38 -28.29
C PRO A 28 11.89 17.64 -27.36
N GLY A 29 11.97 18.76 -26.65
CA GLY A 29 10.89 19.25 -25.81
C GLY A 29 9.58 19.32 -26.60
N LYS A 30 8.53 18.70 -26.08
CA LYS A 30 7.16 19.03 -26.44
C LYS A 30 6.60 19.94 -25.36
N LYS A 31 6.72 21.25 -25.60
CA LYS A 31 5.66 22.18 -25.21
C LYS A 31 4.66 22.23 -26.37
N ASP A 32 3.44 22.55 -25.98
CA ASP A 32 2.32 23.05 -26.79
C ASP A 32 1.12 22.09 -26.86
N ASP A 33 0.23 22.33 -25.90
CA ASP A 33 -1.16 22.74 -26.15
C ASP A 33 -2.10 21.75 -26.85
N ALA A 34 -2.83 20.99 -26.02
CA ALA A 34 -4.22 20.64 -26.30
C ALA A 34 -5.05 20.61 -24.99
N PRO A 35 -6.23 21.23 -24.95
CA PRO A 35 -6.97 21.48 -23.72
C PRO A 35 -7.67 20.20 -23.26
N SER A 36 -7.22 19.65 -22.14
CA SER A 36 -7.94 18.56 -21.49
C SER A 36 -9.16 19.14 -20.75
N HIS A 37 -10.31 19.10 -21.41
CA HIS A 37 -11.61 19.35 -20.78
C HIS A 37 -11.90 18.23 -19.77
N TYR A 38 -11.38 18.34 -18.56
CA TYR A 38 -11.90 17.58 -17.42
C TYR A 38 -13.00 18.37 -16.74
N HIS A 39 -14.18 17.77 -16.78
CA HIS A 39 -15.37 18.14 -16.03
C HIS A 39 -15.05 18.47 -14.57
N GLN A 40 -15.52 19.65 -14.18
CA GLN A 40 -15.68 20.11 -12.82
C GLN A 40 -16.55 19.11 -12.04
N GLY A 41 -15.96 18.52 -11.01
CA GLY A 41 -16.59 17.58 -10.10
C GLY A 41 -15.72 17.49 -8.86
N GLU A 42 -15.89 18.47 -7.97
CA GLU A 42 -15.30 18.49 -6.64
C GLU A 42 -15.68 17.20 -5.91
N HIS A 43 -14.71 16.34 -5.59
CA HIS A 43 -14.63 15.39 -4.46
C HIS A 43 -13.58 14.29 -4.75
N HIS A 44 -12.31 14.67 -4.77
CA HIS A 44 -11.21 13.73 -4.52
C HIS A 44 -10.39 14.25 -3.34
N GLY A 45 -10.75 13.79 -2.13
CA GLY A 45 -9.81 13.82 -1.02
C GLY A 45 -8.52 13.08 -1.42
N PRO A 46 -7.37 13.40 -0.80
CA PRO A 46 -6.11 12.78 -1.16
C PRO A 46 -6.27 11.26 -1.11
N LYS A 47 -5.98 10.59 -2.24
CA LYS A 47 -5.82 9.14 -2.31
C LYS A 47 -4.74 8.77 -1.29
N GLY A 48 -5.15 8.39 -0.09
CA GLY A 48 -4.26 7.82 0.90
C GLY A 48 -3.63 6.55 0.33
N PRO A 49 -2.44 6.16 0.79
CA PRO A 49 -1.80 4.92 0.35
C PRO A 49 -2.72 3.76 0.75
N MET A 50 -3.39 3.19 -0.25
CA MET A 50 -4.14 1.95 -0.08
C MET A 50 -3.13 0.87 0.30
N PHE A 51 -3.15 0.44 1.56
CA PHE A 51 -2.42 -0.73 2.01
C PHE A 51 -2.82 -1.94 1.15
N GLY A 52 -1.92 -2.34 0.26
CA GLY A 52 -2.14 -3.41 -0.70
C GLY A 52 -1.51 -3.06 -2.04
N GLU A 53 -0.20 -3.26 -2.13
CA GLU A 53 0.52 -3.35 -3.39
C GLU A 53 -0.06 -4.53 -4.19
N GLY A 54 -1.10 -4.25 -4.98
CA GLY A 54 -1.88 -5.29 -5.65
C GLY A 54 -3.17 -4.86 -6.35
N ARG A 55 -3.47 -3.55 -6.47
CA ARG A 55 -4.72 -3.09 -7.16
C ARG A 55 -4.52 -1.91 -8.12
N HIS A 56 -3.28 -1.66 -8.57
CA HIS A 56 -3.01 -0.78 -9.72
C HIS A 56 -2.19 -1.48 -10.81
N HIS A 57 -2.19 -2.81 -10.83
CA HIS A 57 -1.71 -3.57 -11.99
C HIS A 57 -2.93 -3.94 -12.84
N HIS A 58 -3.21 -3.10 -13.84
CA HIS A 58 -4.06 -3.38 -14.99
C HIS A 58 -5.19 -4.38 -14.74
N ASP A 59 -6.28 -4.00 -14.06
CA ASP A 59 -7.49 -4.81 -14.15
C ASP A 59 -7.89 -4.81 -15.64
N PRO A 60 -7.92 -5.95 -16.34
CA PRO A 60 -8.26 -5.99 -17.76
C PRO A 60 -9.61 -5.33 -18.05
N LEU A 61 -10.49 -5.25 -17.05
CA LEU A 61 -11.81 -4.62 -17.13
C LEU A 61 -11.73 -3.09 -17.14
N GLU A 62 -10.66 -2.46 -16.67
CA GLU A 62 -10.46 -1.01 -16.75
C GLU A 62 -10.23 -0.52 -18.19
N LYS A 63 -9.77 -1.42 -19.07
CA LYS A 63 -9.58 -1.14 -20.51
C LYS A 63 -10.87 -1.33 -21.32
N LEU A 64 -11.96 -1.76 -20.69
CA LEU A 64 -13.26 -1.93 -21.34
C LEU A 64 -14.11 -0.69 -21.14
N ASP A 65 -14.83 -0.28 -22.18
CA ASP A 65 -15.80 0.82 -22.12
C ASP A 65 -17.09 0.37 -21.41
N LEU A 66 -17.00 0.17 -20.09
CA LEU A 66 -18.11 -0.25 -19.26
C LEU A 66 -19.11 0.91 -19.04
N THR A 67 -20.41 0.62 -19.16
CA THR A 67 -21.47 1.55 -18.77
C THR A 67 -21.45 1.82 -17.26
N LYS A 68 -22.11 2.88 -16.81
CA LYS A 68 -22.20 3.22 -15.37
C LYS A 68 -22.82 2.09 -14.54
N GLU A 69 -23.82 1.41 -15.09
CA GLU A 69 -24.48 0.28 -14.45
C GLU A 69 -23.54 -0.94 -14.33
N GLN A 70 -22.82 -1.26 -15.40
CA GLN A 70 -21.84 -2.34 -15.38
C GLN A 70 -20.71 -2.07 -14.37
N LYS A 71 -20.22 -0.83 -14.28
CA LYS A 71 -19.22 -0.44 -13.27
C LYS A 71 -19.73 -0.61 -11.84
N ARG A 72 -20.98 -0.21 -11.58
CA ARG A 72 -21.63 -0.38 -10.27
C ARG A 72 -21.70 -1.86 -9.90
N ASP A 73 -22.16 -2.70 -10.81
CA ASP A 73 -22.35 -4.12 -10.51
C ASP A 73 -21.01 -4.86 -10.43
N LEU A 74 -20.01 -4.46 -11.22
CA LEU A 74 -18.63 -4.90 -11.05
C LEU A 74 -18.07 -4.54 -9.67
N HIS A 75 -18.30 -3.32 -9.19
CA HIS A 75 -17.86 -2.92 -7.84
C HIS A 75 -18.51 -3.79 -6.76
N LYS A 76 -19.81 -4.10 -6.88
CA LYS A 76 -20.49 -5.01 -5.94
C LYS A 76 -19.87 -6.41 -5.96
N ILE A 77 -19.59 -6.94 -7.15
CA ILE A 77 -18.94 -8.26 -7.29
C ILE A 77 -17.56 -8.24 -6.62
N LYS A 78 -16.74 -7.22 -6.89
CA LYS A 78 -15.41 -7.07 -6.28
C LYS A 78 -15.48 -6.89 -4.76
N ALA A 79 -16.45 -6.14 -4.26
CA ALA A 79 -16.66 -5.96 -2.83
C ALA A 79 -17.02 -7.28 -2.16
N LYS A 80 -17.93 -8.06 -2.75
CA LYS A 80 -18.31 -9.39 -2.25
C LYS A 80 -17.14 -10.36 -2.28
N GLU A 81 -16.38 -10.39 -3.38
CA GLU A 81 -15.17 -11.20 -3.49
C GLU A 81 -14.16 -10.86 -2.38
N MET A 82 -13.94 -9.57 -2.11
CA MET A 82 -13.05 -9.14 -1.01
C MET A 82 -13.56 -9.54 0.37
N GLU A 83 -14.88 -9.51 0.59
CA GLU A 83 -15.50 -9.97 1.83
C GLU A 83 -15.30 -11.48 2.02
N GLU A 84 -15.60 -12.29 1.00
CA GLU A 84 -15.40 -13.74 1.02
C GLU A 84 -13.92 -14.10 1.28
N GLN A 85 -12.98 -13.41 0.65
CA GLN A 85 -11.53 -13.58 0.90
C GLN A 85 -11.15 -13.29 2.36
N ARG A 86 -11.70 -12.22 2.94
CA ARG A 86 -11.48 -11.87 4.35
C ARG A 86 -12.06 -12.94 5.28
N GLU A 87 -13.25 -13.44 5.00
CA GLU A 87 -13.87 -14.51 5.79
C GLU A 87 -13.10 -15.82 5.73
N ILE A 88 -12.62 -16.22 4.55
CA ILE A 88 -11.79 -17.41 4.38
C ILE A 88 -10.54 -17.27 5.25
N THR A 89 -9.83 -16.14 5.13
CA THR A 89 -8.62 -15.87 5.92
C THR A 89 -8.91 -15.91 7.42
N ARG A 90 -9.97 -15.22 7.85
CA ARG A 90 -10.39 -15.16 9.25
C ARG A 90 -10.67 -16.56 9.82
N ARG A 91 -11.39 -17.40 9.07
CA ARG A 91 -11.69 -18.79 9.48
C ARG A 91 -10.44 -19.62 9.76
N TYR A 92 -9.32 -19.35 9.09
CA TYR A 92 -8.05 -20.03 9.36
C TYR A 92 -7.27 -19.37 10.50
N LEU A 93 -7.24 -18.03 10.57
CA LEU A 93 -6.59 -17.31 11.66
C LEU A 93 -7.25 -17.55 13.02
N ASP A 94 -8.56 -17.78 13.06
CA ASP A 94 -9.30 -18.09 14.29
C ASP A 94 -8.92 -19.46 14.89
N LYS A 95 -8.30 -20.34 14.10
CA LYS A 95 -7.78 -21.64 14.57
C LYS A 95 -6.42 -21.53 15.27
N LEU A 96 -5.73 -20.40 15.13
CA LEU A 96 -4.45 -20.19 15.79
C LEU A 96 -4.65 -20.07 17.31
N PRO A 97 -3.75 -20.65 18.12
CA PRO A 97 -3.70 -20.40 19.56
C PRO A 97 -3.61 -18.90 19.86
N GLU A 98 -4.15 -18.48 21.00
CA GLU A 98 -4.19 -17.05 21.35
C GLU A 98 -2.79 -16.39 21.37
N ALA A 99 -1.78 -17.10 21.87
CA ALA A 99 -0.40 -16.63 21.86
C ALA A 99 0.13 -16.36 20.44
N GLU A 100 -0.18 -17.24 19.49
CA GLU A 100 0.23 -17.08 18.09
C GLU A 100 -0.55 -15.96 17.40
N ARG A 101 -1.84 -15.78 17.72
CA ARG A 101 -2.62 -14.64 17.21
C ARG A 101 -2.06 -13.30 17.70
N GLN A 102 -1.62 -13.24 18.95
CA GLN A 102 -0.99 -12.04 19.51
C GLN A 102 0.38 -11.78 18.89
N ALA A 103 1.19 -12.82 18.70
CA ALA A 103 2.46 -12.72 17.99
C ALA A 103 2.26 -12.19 16.56
N LEU A 104 1.31 -12.74 15.80
CA LEU A 104 0.99 -12.26 14.45
C LEU A 104 0.60 -10.78 14.43
N ARG A 105 -0.26 -10.34 15.37
CA ARG A 105 -0.68 -8.93 15.47
C ARG A 105 0.51 -8.02 15.77
N LYS A 106 1.39 -8.46 16.67
CA LYS A 106 2.61 -7.75 17.03
C LYS A 106 3.56 -7.63 15.83
N ASP A 107 3.83 -8.73 15.15
CA ASP A 107 4.72 -8.75 13.97
C ASP A 107 4.19 -7.83 12.86
N MET A 108 2.87 -7.87 12.60
CA MET A 108 2.24 -6.95 11.64
C MET A 108 2.36 -5.48 12.06
N HIS A 109 2.23 -5.19 13.35
CA HIS A 109 2.38 -3.83 13.88
C HIS A 109 3.83 -3.35 13.75
N GLU A 110 4.79 -4.16 14.18
CA GLU A 110 6.22 -3.84 14.08
C GLU A 110 6.65 -3.62 12.63
N ASN A 111 6.20 -4.48 11.70
CA ASN A 111 6.50 -4.32 10.27
C ASN A 111 5.92 -3.01 9.70
N ARG A 112 4.72 -2.60 10.12
CA ARG A 112 4.12 -1.32 9.71
C ARG A 112 4.90 -0.13 10.25
N GLU A 113 5.28 -0.15 11.52
CA GLU A 113 6.08 0.91 12.14
C GLU A 113 7.46 1.03 11.50
N GLN A 114 8.11 -0.10 11.21
CA GLN A 114 9.39 -0.12 10.48
C GLN A 114 9.25 0.49 9.08
N SER A 115 8.24 0.07 8.31
CA SER A 115 7.96 0.61 6.97
C SER A 115 7.67 2.11 7.02
N ARG A 116 6.86 2.54 8.01
CA ARG A 116 6.53 3.94 8.22
C ARG A 116 7.76 4.77 8.51
N LYS A 117 8.64 4.30 9.40
CA LYS A 117 9.90 4.96 9.72
C LYS A 117 10.80 5.06 8.49
N ALA A 118 10.94 3.98 7.73
CA ALA A 118 11.72 3.98 6.50
C ALA A 118 11.18 4.99 5.47
N VAL A 119 9.87 5.12 5.33
CA VAL A 119 9.26 6.16 4.49
C VAL A 119 9.61 7.54 5.04
N HIS A 120 9.41 7.79 6.34
CA HIS A 120 9.71 9.08 6.96
C HIS A 120 11.17 9.52 6.74
N ASP A 121 12.12 8.58 6.85
CA ASP A 121 13.56 8.84 6.67
C ASP A 121 13.94 9.21 5.22
N LEU A 122 13.11 8.83 4.23
CA LEU A 122 13.28 9.20 2.81
C LEU A 122 12.70 10.58 2.46
N LEU A 123 11.87 11.16 3.33
CA LEU A 123 11.18 12.41 3.05
C LEU A 123 12.04 13.64 3.37
N THR A 124 11.81 14.70 2.62
CA THR A 124 12.38 16.03 2.95
C THR A 124 11.73 16.59 4.23
N PRO A 125 12.38 17.54 4.93
CA PRO A 125 11.83 18.10 6.18
C PRO A 125 10.43 18.71 6.04
N GLU A 126 10.10 19.31 4.88
CA GLU A 126 8.76 19.85 4.64
C GLU A 126 7.72 18.74 4.44
N GLN A 127 8.09 17.65 3.75
CA GLN A 127 7.24 16.48 3.56
C GLN A 127 7.02 15.72 4.86
N GLN A 128 8.05 15.59 5.71
CA GLN A 128 7.94 14.99 7.04
C GLN A 128 6.88 15.70 7.89
N LYS A 129 6.87 17.04 7.93
CA LYS A 129 5.83 17.80 8.64
C LYS A 129 4.42 17.46 8.17
N LYS A 130 4.20 17.40 6.86
CA LYS A 130 2.91 17.03 6.26
C LYS A 130 2.52 15.58 6.57
N PHE A 131 3.51 14.68 6.57
CA PHE A 131 3.33 13.27 6.91
C PHE A 131 2.91 13.11 8.38
N ASP A 132 3.61 13.76 9.31
CA ASP A 132 3.31 13.69 10.73
C ASP A 132 1.95 14.30 11.08
N GLU A 133 1.59 15.42 10.44
CA GLU A 133 0.26 16.02 10.60
C GLU A 133 -0.84 15.07 10.08
N HIS A 134 -0.62 14.44 8.93
CA HIS A 134 -1.54 13.44 8.40
C HIS A 134 -1.72 12.27 9.38
N GLU A 135 -0.62 11.77 9.94
CA GLU A 135 -0.63 10.68 10.90
C GLU A 135 -1.37 11.03 12.19
N LYS A 136 -1.13 12.22 12.75
CA LYS A 136 -1.85 12.70 13.93
C LYS A 136 -3.36 12.73 13.68
N ARG A 137 -3.79 13.27 12.53
CA ARG A 137 -5.21 13.29 12.15
C ARG A 137 -5.79 11.89 12.00
N MET A 138 -5.03 10.93 11.46
CA MET A 138 -5.50 9.54 11.34
C MET A 138 -5.63 8.86 12.71
N GLN A 139 -4.72 9.14 13.64
CA GLN A 139 -4.83 8.65 15.02
C GLN A 139 -6.05 9.21 15.74
N GLU A 140 -6.36 10.50 15.56
CA GLU A 140 -7.57 11.13 16.10
C GLU A 140 -8.84 10.47 15.54
N LYS A 141 -8.92 10.32 14.22
CA LYS A 141 -10.04 9.60 13.56
C LYS A 141 -10.17 8.15 14.03
N HIS A 142 -9.06 7.48 14.30
CA HIS A 142 -9.09 6.11 14.81
C HIS A 142 -9.73 6.06 16.20
N LYS A 143 -9.32 6.96 17.10
CA LYS A 143 -9.89 7.08 18.45
C LYS A 143 -11.38 7.42 18.41
N GLU A 144 -11.77 8.42 17.61
CA GLU A 144 -13.18 8.78 17.43
C GLU A 144 -14.01 7.58 16.92
N PHE A 145 -13.45 6.80 15.99
CA PHE A 145 -14.13 5.62 15.47
C PHE A 145 -14.22 4.48 16.49
N GLU A 146 -13.23 4.33 17.38
CA GLU A 146 -13.28 3.39 18.50
C GLU A 146 -14.35 3.79 19.52
N GLU A 147 -14.42 5.07 19.89
CA GLU A 147 -15.48 5.62 20.75
C GLU A 147 -16.87 5.40 20.11
N PHE A 148 -17.00 5.67 18.81
CA PHE A 148 -18.24 5.44 18.08
C PHE A 148 -18.66 3.95 18.08
N LYS A 149 -17.69 3.02 17.92
CA LYS A 149 -17.98 1.58 18.00
C LYS A 149 -18.47 1.18 19.38
N GLN A 150 -17.88 1.71 20.44
CA GLN A 150 -18.30 1.46 21.82
C GLN A 150 -19.73 1.99 22.05
N TRP A 151 -19.99 3.24 21.68
CA TRP A 151 -21.34 3.83 21.74
C TRP A 151 -22.38 3.00 20.99
N LYS A 152 -22.03 2.51 19.79
CA LYS A 152 -22.92 1.68 18.98
C LYS A 152 -23.23 0.35 19.67
N ALA A 153 -22.22 -0.30 20.26
CA ALA A 153 -22.40 -1.56 20.98
C ALA A 153 -23.30 -1.39 22.22
N GLU A 154 -23.12 -0.31 22.98
CA GLU A 154 -23.99 0.03 24.12
C GLU A 154 -25.44 0.25 23.68
N ARG A 155 -25.64 1.01 22.60
CA ARG A 155 -26.98 1.31 22.09
C ARG A 155 -27.68 0.08 21.51
N ASP A 156 -26.97 -0.76 20.76
CA ASP A 156 -27.54 -1.99 20.21
C ASP A 156 -27.82 -3.01 21.32
N GLY A 157 -27.01 -3.04 22.38
CA GLY A 157 -27.28 -3.83 23.60
C GLY A 157 -28.49 -3.33 24.39
N GLN A 158 -28.69 -2.01 24.49
CA GLN A 158 -29.87 -1.42 25.14
C GLN A 158 -31.18 -1.64 24.37
N LYS A 159 -31.13 -1.78 23.04
CA LYS A 159 -32.33 -2.07 22.23
C LYS A 159 -32.77 -3.54 22.27
N GLN A 160 -31.93 -4.44 22.80
CA GLN A 160 -32.21 -5.87 22.91
C GLN A 160 -32.67 -6.29 24.32
N GLN A 161 -32.84 -5.33 25.23
CA GLN A 161 -33.46 -5.50 26.56
C GLN A 161 -34.86 -4.89 26.56
#